data_AF-A0A2W6T296-F1
#
_entry.id   AF-A0A2W6T296-F1
#
_cell.length_a   1.000
_cell.length_b   1.000
_cell.length_c   1.000
_cell.angle_alpha   90.00
_cell.angle_beta   90.00
_cell.angle_gamma   90.00
#
_symmetry.space_group_name_H-M   'P 1'
#
loop_
_entity.id
_entity.type
_entity.pdbx_description
1 polymer ?
#
loop_
_entity_poly.entity_id
_entity_poly.type
_entity_poly.pdbx_seq_one_letter_code
_entity_poly.pdbx_strand_id
1 'polypeptide(L)'
;MPKNRHFWQGVEVTWRGEIIDVMGPHGGGIYFTDYRCGVSIELDPDTVPNLYSAAEDWSGHLAVAQFAVSGRLSYKDGDAVLRPEELKRTSPWLTEDGFDSYMEKRQSTLIEEGLLMVPSQ
;
A
#
# COMPACT_ATOMS: atom_id res chain seq x y z
N MET A 1 -8.50 -13.51 -12.54
CA MET A 1 -7.16 -13.76 -11.96
C MET A 1 -7.02 -15.25 -11.65
N PRO A 2 -5.83 -15.86 -11.76
CA PRO A 2 -5.63 -17.29 -11.50
C PRO A 2 -5.95 -17.64 -10.05
N LYS A 3 -6.58 -18.80 -9.81
CA LYS A 3 -7.01 -19.26 -8.48
C LYS A 3 -5.90 -19.88 -7.62
N ASN A 4 -4.71 -20.12 -8.18
CA ASN A 4 -3.62 -20.78 -7.48
C ASN A 4 -2.68 -19.74 -6.87
N ARG A 5 -2.67 -19.63 -5.55
CA ARG A 5 -1.92 -18.60 -4.81
C ARG A 5 -0.41 -18.77 -5.04
N HIS A 6 0.11 -20.00 -5.06
CA HIS A 6 1.53 -20.26 -5.37
C HIS A 6 2.04 -19.75 -6.73
N PHE A 7 1.15 -19.36 -7.66
CA PHE A 7 1.55 -18.80 -8.96
C PHE A 7 2.40 -17.54 -8.84
N TRP A 8 2.17 -16.71 -7.81
CA TRP A 8 2.88 -15.45 -7.64
C TRP A 8 4.17 -15.58 -6.83
N GLN A 9 4.46 -16.76 -6.30
CA GLN A 9 5.68 -16.96 -5.52
C GLN A 9 6.90 -16.84 -6.42
N GLY A 10 7.77 -15.90 -6.07
CA GLY A 10 9.02 -15.68 -6.73
C GLY A 10 8.93 -14.89 -8.03
N VAL A 11 7.78 -14.26 -8.31
CA VAL A 11 7.58 -13.39 -9.46
C VAL A 11 8.24 -12.04 -9.19
N GLU A 12 9.11 -11.62 -10.11
CA GLU A 12 9.68 -10.27 -10.09
C GLU A 12 8.63 -9.26 -10.55
N VAL A 13 8.51 -8.17 -9.79
CA VAL A 13 7.59 -7.08 -10.06
C VAL A 13 8.34 -5.76 -10.07
N THR A 14 8.04 -4.91 -11.06
CA THR A 14 8.48 -3.52 -11.10
C THR A 14 7.27 -2.62 -11.26
N TRP A 15 6.78 -2.10 -10.14
CA TRP A 15 5.47 -1.47 -10.04
C TRP A 15 5.61 -0.01 -9.59
N ARG A 16 4.59 0.78 -9.90
CA ARG A 16 4.45 2.15 -9.40
C ARG A 16 3.10 2.28 -8.73
N GLY A 17 3.09 2.91 -7.58
CA GLY A 17 1.93 2.90 -6.70
C GLY A 17 2.15 3.79 -5.49
N GLU A 18 1.33 3.57 -4.47
CA GLU A 18 1.54 4.18 -3.16
C GLU A 18 1.82 3.13 -2.11
N ILE A 19 2.61 3.55 -1.12
CA ILE A 19 2.75 2.85 0.13
C ILE A 19 1.85 3.53 1.16
N ILE A 20 1.04 2.74 1.85
CA ILE A 20 0.20 3.15 2.97
C ILE A 20 0.76 2.44 4.21
N ASP A 21 1.34 3.20 5.13
CA ASP A 21 1.72 2.71 6.46
C ASP A 21 0.53 2.89 7.40
N VAL A 22 -0.02 1.78 7.88
CA VAL A 22 -1.19 1.73 8.76
C VAL A 22 -0.74 1.23 10.12
N MET A 23 -0.85 2.07 11.15
CA MET A 23 -0.64 1.67 12.53
C MET A 23 -1.91 1.92 13.35
N GLY A 24 -2.36 0.92 14.09
CA GLY A 24 -3.55 1.01 14.92
C GLY A 24 -3.44 0.20 16.22
N PRO A 25 -4.49 0.26 17.07
CA PRO A 25 -4.49 -0.34 18.41
C PRO A 25 -4.41 -1.88 18.43
N HIS A 26 -4.60 -2.54 17.28
CA HIS A 26 -4.56 -3.99 17.14
C HIS A 26 -3.40 -4.49 16.27
N GLY A 27 -2.42 -3.61 15.99
CA GLY A 27 -1.29 -3.89 15.12
C GLY A 27 -1.21 -2.91 13.96
N GLY A 28 -0.26 -3.15 13.07
CA GLY A 28 -0.10 -2.35 11.86
C GLY A 28 0.59 -3.12 10.76
N GLY A 29 0.70 -2.46 9.61
CA GLY A 29 1.29 -3.03 8.41
C GLY A 29 1.49 -1.95 7.35
N ILE A 30 2.46 -2.21 6.48
CA ILE A 30 2.79 -1.34 5.37
C ILE A 30 2.29 -2.01 4.09
N TYR A 31 1.45 -1.33 3.34
CA TYR A 31 0.82 -1.88 2.14
C TYR A 31 1.23 -1.10 0.90
N PHE A 32 1.58 -1.79 -0.18
CA PHE A 32 1.76 -1.20 -1.50
C PHE A 32 0.52 -1.42 -2.36
N THR A 33 0.02 -0.36 -3.01
CA THR A 33 -1.09 -0.44 -3.97
C THR A 33 -0.65 0.01 -5.36
N ASP A 34 -0.67 -0.91 -6.33
CA ASP A 34 -0.27 -0.65 -7.72
C ASP A 34 -1.29 0.22 -8.47
N TYR A 35 -0.83 1.24 -9.20
CA TYR A 35 -1.73 2.15 -9.91
C TYR A 35 -2.42 1.55 -11.13
N ARG A 36 -1.86 0.51 -11.76
CA ARG A 36 -2.41 -0.03 -13.01
C ARG A 36 -3.58 -0.95 -12.76
N CYS A 37 -3.58 -1.65 -11.63
CA CYS A 37 -4.56 -2.69 -11.33
C CYS A 37 -5.23 -2.55 -9.97
N GLY A 38 -4.80 -1.62 -9.12
CA GLY A 38 -5.36 -1.41 -7.78
C GLY A 38 -5.11 -2.56 -6.81
N VAL A 39 -4.23 -3.50 -7.15
CA VAL A 39 -3.88 -4.61 -6.26
C VAL A 39 -3.07 -4.05 -5.09
N SER A 40 -3.55 -4.32 -3.88
CA SER A 40 -2.86 -4.04 -2.62
C SER A 40 -2.16 -5.29 -2.11
N ILE A 41 -0.89 -5.15 -1.73
CA ILE A 41 -0.04 -6.23 -1.21
C ILE A 41 0.70 -5.70 0.00
N GLU A 42 0.78 -6.50 1.06
CA GLU A 42 1.60 -6.18 2.23
C GLU A 42 3.08 -6.19 1.85
N LEU A 43 3.84 -5.24 2.39
CA LEU A 43 5.30 -5.22 2.26
C LEU A 43 5.94 -6.00 3.41
N ASP A 44 7.01 -6.74 3.14
CA ASP A 44 7.68 -7.53 4.17
C ASP A 44 8.24 -6.59 5.26
N PRO A 45 7.72 -6.65 6.51
CA PRO A 45 8.08 -5.72 7.58
C PRO A 45 9.55 -5.84 7.99
N ASP A 46 10.21 -6.97 7.67
CA ASP A 46 11.64 -7.14 7.94
C ASP A 46 12.52 -6.34 6.96
N THR A 47 11.94 -5.82 5.87
CA THR A 47 12.67 -5.15 4.78
C THR A 47 12.31 -3.68 4.59
N VAL A 48 11.18 -3.24 5.15
CA VAL A 48 10.66 -1.88 4.94
C VAL A 48 10.68 -1.12 6.27
N PRO A 49 11.20 0.12 6.31
CA PRO A 49 11.22 0.88 7.55
C PRO A 49 9.79 1.27 7.95
N ASN A 50 9.40 0.92 9.18
CA ASN A 50 8.22 1.49 9.82
C ASN A 50 8.39 3.01 9.94
N LEU A 51 7.40 3.78 9.50
CA LEU A 51 7.47 5.24 9.49
C LEU A 51 6.99 5.82 10.82
N TYR A 52 6.06 5.11 11.47
CA TYR A 52 5.60 5.41 12.82
C TYR A 52 6.17 4.40 13.80
N SER A 53 6.78 4.88 14.89
CA SER A 53 7.12 4.02 16.01
C SER A 53 5.83 3.56 16.69
N ALA A 54 5.63 2.24 16.78
CA ALA A 54 4.45 1.60 17.38
C ALA A 54 4.18 1.92 18.86
N ALA A 55 4.94 2.83 19.48
CA ALA A 55 5.15 2.85 20.92
C ALA A 55 4.70 4.12 21.67
N GLU A 56 4.46 5.27 21.02
CA GLU A 56 4.28 6.51 21.81
C GLU A 56 2.90 7.16 21.76
N ASP A 57 2.09 6.95 20.72
CA ASP A 57 0.69 7.41 20.70
C ASP A 57 -0.22 6.34 20.09
N TRP A 58 -1.21 5.90 20.87
CA TRP A 58 -2.19 4.88 20.48
C TRP A 58 -3.29 5.41 19.53
N SER A 59 -3.21 6.69 19.16
CA SER A 59 -4.01 7.27 18.08
C SER A 59 -3.52 6.66 16.77
N GLY A 60 -4.35 5.87 16.09
CA GLY A 60 -3.95 5.23 14.84
C GLY A 60 -3.36 6.24 13.86
N HIS A 61 -2.25 5.88 13.22
CA HIS A 61 -1.52 6.76 12.31
C HIS A 61 -1.55 6.18 10.90
N LEU A 62 -1.69 7.08 9.93
CA LEU A 62 -1.67 6.76 8.50
C LEU A 62 -0.70 7.70 7.80
N ALA A 63 0.27 7.13 7.07
CA ALA A 63 1.07 7.88 6.11
C ALA A 63 0.97 7.27 4.72
N VAL A 64 0.92 8.13 3.72
CA VAL A 64 0.96 7.72 2.31
C VAL A 64 2.03 8.48 1.54
N ALA A 65 2.73 7.77 0.66
CA ALA A 65 3.57 8.38 -0.36
C ALA A 65 3.62 7.51 -1.62
N GLN A 66 3.92 8.15 -2.75
CA GLN A 66 4.11 7.47 -4.04
C GLN A 66 5.49 6.84 -4.11
N PHE A 67 5.55 5.61 -4.62
CA PHE A 67 6.77 4.83 -4.79
C PHE A 67 6.84 4.16 -6.14
N ALA A 68 8.07 4.08 -6.67
CA ALA A 68 8.46 3.01 -7.58
C ALA A 68 9.10 1.90 -6.75
N VAL A 69 8.64 0.66 -6.94
CA VAL A 69 9.16 -0.51 -6.24
C VAL A 69 9.60 -1.56 -7.27
N SER A 70 10.77 -2.13 -7.08
CA SER A 70 11.19 -3.37 -7.72
C SER A 70 11.43 -4.41 -6.65
N GLY A 71 11.04 -5.65 -6.91
CA GLY A 71 11.33 -6.76 -6.02
C GLY A 71 10.46 -7.97 -6.28
N ARG A 72 10.41 -8.86 -5.30
CA ARG A 72 9.89 -10.21 -5.49
C ARG A 72 8.66 -10.47 -4.66
N LEU A 73 7.62 -10.98 -5.29
CA LEU A 73 6.44 -11.47 -4.58
C LEU A 73 6.75 -12.78 -3.87
N SER A 74 6.29 -12.90 -2.63
CA SER A 74 6.45 -14.06 -1.77
C SER A 74 5.14 -14.37 -1.06
N TYR A 75 5.07 -15.54 -0.41
CA TYR A 75 3.95 -15.91 0.44
C TYR A 75 4.46 -16.13 1.86
N LYS A 76 3.79 -15.49 2.83
CA LYS A 76 4.07 -15.62 4.27
C LYS A 76 2.73 -15.73 4.97
N ASP A 77 2.57 -16.78 5.78
CA ASP A 77 1.39 -17.00 6.64
C ASP A 77 0.01 -16.95 5.95
N GLY A 78 -0.04 -17.27 4.66
CA GLY A 78 -1.27 -17.31 3.86
C GLY A 78 -1.52 -16.06 3.03
N ASP A 79 -0.72 -15.01 3.23
CA ASP A 79 -0.82 -13.73 2.54
C ASP A 79 0.30 -13.54 1.52
N ALA A 80 -0.01 -12.77 0.47
CA ALA A 80 0.99 -12.35 -0.50
C ALA A 80 1.76 -11.16 0.08
N VAL A 81 3.08 -11.27 0.10
CA VAL A 81 3.98 -10.26 0.64
C VAL A 81 5.00 -9.87 -0.43
N LEU A 82 5.15 -8.58 -0.66
CA LEU A 82 6.18 -8.05 -1.54
C LEU A 82 7.47 -7.80 -0.75
N ARG A 83 8.57 -8.42 -1.20
CA ARG A 83 9.92 -8.14 -0.71
C ARG A 83 10.61 -7.18 -1.67
N PRO A 84 10.73 -5.89 -1.33
CA PRO A 84 11.37 -4.92 -2.20
C PRO A 84 12.89 -5.15 -2.27
N GLU A 85 13.44 -5.10 -3.48
CA GLU A 85 14.87 -4.98 -3.74
C GLU A 85 15.28 -3.51 -3.88
N GLU A 86 14.40 -2.68 -4.46
CA GLU A 86 14.56 -1.23 -4.54
C GLU A 86 13.25 -0.52 -4.18
N LEU A 87 13.34 0.52 -3.35
CA LEU A 87 12.25 1.42 -3.01
C LEU A 87 12.65 2.86 -3.32
N LYS A 88 12.01 3.46 -4.31
CA LYS A 88 12.22 4.88 -4.66
C LYS A 88 10.96 5.69 -4.39
N ARG A 89 11.01 6.49 -3.33
CA ARG A 89 9.97 7.48 -3.03
C ARG A 89 9.94 8.58 -4.09
N THR A 90 8.77 8.86 -4.65
CA THR A 90 8.58 9.88 -5.70
C THR A 90 7.76 11.09 -5.23
N SER A 91 7.13 11.02 -4.06
CA SER A 91 6.39 12.13 -3.42
C SER A 91 6.76 12.25 -1.93
N PRO A 92 6.52 13.40 -1.26
CA PRO A 92 6.62 13.47 0.19
C PRO A 92 5.59 12.57 0.87
N TRP A 93 5.81 12.28 2.16
CA TRP A 93 4.81 11.68 3.03
C TRP A 93 3.69 12.67 3.30
N LEU A 94 2.45 12.20 3.20
CA LEU A 94 1.29 12.89 3.74
C LEU A 94 1.01 12.28 5.11
N THR A 95 0.92 13.12 6.13
CA THR A 95 0.50 12.76 7.50
C THR A 95 -1.01 12.52 7.53
N GLU A 96 -1.59 12.16 8.68
CA GLU A 96 -3.03 11.90 8.85
C GLU A 96 -3.94 12.98 8.23
N ASP A 97 -3.75 14.27 8.56
CA ASP A 97 -4.52 15.37 7.95
C ASP A 97 -4.37 15.42 6.41
N GLY A 98 -3.18 15.07 5.91
CA GLY A 98 -2.89 14.98 4.48
C GLY A 98 -3.46 13.71 3.84
N PHE A 99 -3.66 12.65 4.62
CA PHE A 99 -4.22 11.38 4.19
C PHE A 99 -5.71 11.51 3.87
N ASP A 100 -6.49 12.19 4.69
CA ASP A 100 -7.92 12.40 4.43
C ASP A 100 -8.14 13.20 3.14
N SER A 101 -7.44 14.32 2.99
CA SER A 101 -7.45 15.12 1.76
C SER A 101 -7.01 14.30 0.54
N TYR A 102 -6.05 13.41 0.73
CA TYR A 102 -5.58 12.49 -0.30
C TYR A 102 -6.64 11.45 -0.67
N MET A 103 -7.34 10.88 0.30
CA MET A 103 -8.41 9.88 0.07
C MET A 103 -9.60 10.50 -0.65
N GLU A 104 -10.01 11.71 -0.27
CA GLU A 104 -11.06 12.46 -0.99
C GLU A 104 -10.67 12.72 -2.45
N LYS A 105 -9.42 13.15 -2.67
CA LYS A 105 -8.89 13.37 -4.01
C LYS A 105 -8.83 12.07 -4.81
N ARG A 106 -8.33 10.98 -4.20
CA ARG A 106 -8.23 9.66 -4.83
C ARG A 106 -9.61 9.15 -5.21
N GLN A 107 -10.58 9.24 -4.31
CA GLN A 107 -11.96 8.86 -4.59
C GLN A 107 -12.54 9.67 -5.75
N SER A 108 -12.31 10.98 -5.76
CA SER A 108 -12.73 11.85 -6.86
C SER A 108 -12.09 11.42 -8.20
N THR A 109 -10.78 11.16 -8.23
CA THR A 109 -10.09 10.67 -9.43
C THR A 109 -10.63 9.31 -9.89
N LEU A 110 -10.89 8.37 -8.97
CA LEU A 110 -11.45 7.07 -9.32
C LEU A 110 -12.87 7.19 -9.90
N ILE A 111 -13.66 8.18 -9.45
CA ILE A 111 -14.98 8.49 -10.02
C ILE A 111 -14.82 9.11 -11.41
N GLU A 112 -13.93 10.08 -11.59
CA GLU A 112 -13.63 10.72 -12.89
C GLU A 112 -13.15 9.70 -13.94
N GLU A 113 -12.34 8.73 -13.52
CA GLU A 113 -11.84 7.64 -14.36
C GLU A 113 -12.88 6.52 -14.59
N GLY A 114 -14.05 6.60 -13.97
CA GLY A 114 -15.12 5.60 -14.08
C GLY A 114 -14.81 4.27 -13.41
N LEU A 115 -13.79 4.24 -12.53
CA LEU A 115 -13.36 3.06 -11.79
C LEU A 115 -14.16 2.84 -10.50
N LEU A 116 -14.84 3.88 -10.00
CA LEU A 116 -15.75 3.81 -8.87
C LEU A 116 -17.13 4.37 -9.27
N MET A 117 -18.19 3.57 -9.09
CA MET A 117 -19.56 4.07 -9.24
C MET A 117 -20.05 4.63 -7.91
N VAL A 118 -20.42 5.91 -7.89
CA VAL A 118 -21.16 6.49 -6.75
C VAL A 118 -22.60 5.98 -6.84
N PRO A 119 -23.20 5.45 -5.75
CA PRO A 119 -24.61 5.10 -5.75
C PRO A 119 -25.43 6.33 -6.12
N SER A 120 -26.25 6.22 -7.17
CA SER A 120 -27.23 7.25 -7.51
C SER A 120 -28.21 7.40 -6.35
N GLN A 121 -28.34 8.61 -5.81
CA GLN A 121 -29.38 8.96 -4.84
C GLN A 121 -30.78 8.81 -5.44
#